data_AF-A0A1I2E1W4-F1
#
_entry.id   AF-A0A1I2E1W4-F1
#
_cell.length_a   1.000
_cell.length_b   1.000
_cell.length_c   1.000
_cell.angle_alpha   90.00
_cell.angle_beta   90.00
_cell.angle_gamma   90.00
#
_symmetry.space_group_name_H-M   'P 1'
#
loop_
_entity.id
_entity.type
_entity.pdbx_description
1 polymer ?
#
loop_
_entity_poly.entity_id
_entity_poly.type
_entity_poly.pdbx_seq_one_letter_code
_entity_poly.pdbx_strand_id
1 'polypeptide(L)'
;MEEEFGFRFTAEEKEAQLKNPGKLQLKLLLEKKLRQLHPGAEPVDIFATYFKNLPSGRVDATRAIRAIKNAGGIAVWAHPLGGTGEKRLTKEQFAAQLQTLKEAGIAGLECYYSEYTTEESEMLWQAAMEQGLRISGGSDYHGRNKKHLHLGMLNKDDAIITEDKLSVLKLL
;
A
#
# COMPACT_ATOMS: atom_id res chain seq x y z
N MET A 1 -17.28 -1.65 -22.76
CA MET A 1 -15.89 -1.13 -22.89
C MET A 1 -15.78 -0.06 -23.97
N GLU A 2 -15.95 -0.37 -25.27
CA GLU A 2 -15.81 0.66 -26.30
C GLU A 2 -16.99 1.65 -26.32
N GLU A 3 -18.23 1.14 -26.29
CA GLU A 3 -19.45 1.97 -26.17
C GLU A 3 -19.57 2.71 -24.83
N GLU A 4 -18.97 2.18 -23.78
CA GLU A 4 -19.11 2.68 -22.40
C GLU A 4 -17.97 3.65 -22.01
N PHE A 5 -16.77 3.42 -22.52
CA PHE A 5 -15.56 4.13 -22.09
C PHE A 5 -14.78 4.78 -23.24
N GLY A 6 -15.19 4.57 -24.50
CA GLY A 6 -14.57 5.20 -25.68
C GLY A 6 -13.26 4.58 -26.13
N PHE A 7 -12.83 3.45 -25.55
CA PHE A 7 -11.63 2.71 -25.99
C PHE A 7 -11.80 1.19 -25.87
N ARG A 8 -10.93 0.48 -26.59
CA ARG A 8 -10.69 -0.96 -26.39
C ARG A 8 -9.21 -1.26 -26.22
N PHE A 9 -8.90 -2.31 -25.47
CA PHE A 9 -7.57 -2.91 -25.47
C PHE A 9 -7.39 -3.83 -26.67
N THR A 10 -6.22 -3.78 -27.31
CA THR A 10 -5.83 -4.73 -28.35
C THR A 10 -5.62 -6.13 -27.75
N ALA A 11 -5.54 -7.16 -28.60
CA ALA A 11 -5.23 -8.52 -28.15
C ALA A 11 -3.86 -8.59 -27.47
N GLU A 12 -2.87 -7.90 -28.02
CA GLU A 12 -1.51 -7.79 -27.47
C GLU A 12 -1.51 -7.09 -26.10
N GLU A 13 -2.25 -5.99 -25.94
CA GLU A 13 -2.37 -5.28 -24.67
C GLU A 13 -3.03 -6.14 -23.58
N LYS A 14 -4.03 -6.95 -23.95
CA LYS A 14 -4.66 -7.91 -23.04
C LYS A 14 -3.70 -9.03 -22.66
N GLU A 15 -2.97 -9.59 -23.62
CA GLU A 15 -1.99 -10.65 -23.37
C GLU A 15 -0.84 -10.16 -22.47
N ALA A 16 -0.32 -8.96 -22.72
CA ALA A 16 0.70 -8.33 -21.89
C ALA A 16 0.21 -8.11 -20.45
N GLN A 17 -1.06 -7.68 -20.29
CA GLN A 17 -1.67 -7.51 -18.97
C GLN A 17 -1.88 -8.86 -18.26
N LEU A 18 -2.21 -9.94 -18.98
CA LEU A 18 -2.34 -11.28 -18.40
C LEU A 18 -1.00 -11.86 -17.93
N LYS A 19 0.10 -11.51 -18.62
CA LYS A 19 1.47 -11.91 -18.22
C LYS A 19 1.96 -11.19 -16.98
N ASN A 20 1.44 -9.99 -16.69
CA ASN A 20 1.77 -9.24 -15.48
C ASN A 20 0.52 -8.57 -14.89
N PRO A 21 -0.38 -9.36 -14.27
CA PRO A 21 -1.67 -8.89 -13.82
C PRO A 21 -1.50 -8.03 -12.56
N GLY A 22 -1.59 -6.71 -12.73
CA GLY A 22 -1.52 -5.77 -11.61
C GLY A 22 -2.26 -4.47 -11.91
N LYS A 23 -2.83 -3.87 -10.85
CA LYS A 23 -3.49 -2.55 -10.94
C LYS A 23 -2.57 -1.51 -11.56
N LEU A 24 -1.27 -1.55 -11.27
CA LEU A 24 -0.29 -0.61 -11.79
C LEU A 24 -0.08 -0.73 -13.32
N GLN A 25 0.05 -1.95 -13.84
CA GLN A 25 0.23 -2.13 -15.29
C GLN A 25 -1.05 -1.78 -16.05
N LEU A 26 -2.20 -2.13 -15.48
CA LEU A 26 -3.50 -1.70 -15.98
C LEU A 26 -3.64 -0.17 -15.91
N LYS A 27 -3.16 0.45 -14.83
CA LYS A 27 -3.12 1.91 -14.63
C LYS A 27 -2.32 2.58 -15.74
N LEU A 28 -1.08 2.16 -16.00
CA LEU A 28 -0.22 2.72 -17.06
C LEU A 28 -0.84 2.57 -18.45
N LEU A 29 -1.42 1.40 -18.72
CA LEU A 29 -2.08 1.12 -19.99
C LEU A 29 -3.30 2.03 -20.18
N LEU A 30 -4.09 2.23 -19.12
CA LEU A 30 -5.24 3.13 -19.14
C LEU A 30 -4.85 4.59 -19.20
N GLU A 31 -3.81 5.02 -18.49
CA GLU A 31 -3.22 6.37 -18.63
C GLU A 31 -2.87 6.65 -20.09
N LYS A 32 -2.22 5.69 -20.77
CA LYS A 32 -1.86 5.84 -22.19
C LYS A 32 -3.09 6.00 -23.08
N LYS A 33 -4.13 5.19 -22.90
CA LYS A 33 -5.38 5.26 -23.69
C LYS A 33 -6.19 6.50 -23.37
N LEU A 34 -6.32 6.83 -22.09
CA LEU A 34 -7.18 7.89 -21.62
C LEU A 34 -6.58 9.27 -21.87
N ARG A 35 -5.25 9.44 -21.86
CA ARG A 35 -4.60 10.67 -22.34
C ARG A 35 -4.85 10.93 -23.83
N GLN A 36 -5.04 9.89 -24.65
CA GLN A 36 -5.40 10.06 -26.06
C GLN A 36 -6.85 10.52 -26.22
N LEU A 37 -7.74 10.11 -25.32
CA LEU A 37 -9.15 10.48 -25.32
C LEU A 37 -9.44 11.81 -24.63
N HIS A 38 -8.66 12.16 -23.59
CA HIS A 38 -8.82 13.34 -22.74
C HIS A 38 -7.52 14.14 -22.65
N PRO A 39 -7.09 14.77 -23.76
CA PRO A 39 -5.85 15.55 -23.76
C PRO A 39 -5.94 16.72 -22.77
N GLY A 40 -4.99 16.78 -21.83
CA GLY A 40 -4.90 17.85 -20.83
C GLY A 40 -5.58 17.56 -19.47
N ALA A 41 -6.27 16.42 -19.31
CA ALA A 41 -6.81 16.01 -18.03
C ALA A 41 -5.74 15.35 -17.13
N GLU A 42 -5.79 15.62 -15.82
CA GLU A 42 -4.89 15.02 -14.85
C GLU A 42 -5.20 13.52 -14.67
N PRO A 43 -4.19 12.64 -14.56
CA PRO A 43 -4.40 11.19 -14.45
C PRO A 43 -5.34 10.80 -13.30
N VAL A 44 -5.29 11.49 -12.17
CA VAL A 44 -6.10 11.19 -10.99
C VAL A 44 -7.60 11.31 -11.25
N ASP A 45 -8.02 12.33 -12.01
CA ASP A 45 -9.42 12.59 -12.33
C ASP A 45 -9.97 11.49 -13.24
N ILE A 46 -9.16 11.09 -14.22
CA ILE A 46 -9.44 9.99 -15.12
C ILE A 46 -9.61 8.68 -14.31
N PHE A 47 -8.71 8.35 -13.38
CA PHE A 47 -8.86 7.13 -12.57
C PHE A 47 -10.13 7.12 -11.75
N ALA A 48 -10.49 8.26 -11.15
CA ALA A 48 -11.71 8.38 -10.38
C ALA A 48 -12.97 8.16 -11.25
N THR A 49 -12.94 8.53 -12.53
CA THR A 49 -14.07 8.28 -13.45
C THR A 49 -14.21 6.79 -13.81
N TYR A 50 -13.11 6.11 -14.15
CA TYR A 50 -13.17 4.78 -14.77
C TYR A 50 -13.06 3.61 -13.78
N PHE A 51 -12.49 3.81 -12.57
CA PHE A 51 -12.23 2.72 -11.63
C PHE A 51 -13.09 2.72 -10.36
N LYS A 52 -13.90 3.77 -10.16
CA LYS A 52 -14.69 3.95 -8.93
C LYS A 52 -15.64 2.79 -8.62
N ASN A 53 -16.08 2.04 -9.63
CA ASN A 53 -17.10 1.00 -9.51
C ASN A 53 -16.61 -0.42 -9.79
N LEU A 54 -15.29 -0.67 -9.88
CA LEU A 54 -14.80 -2.04 -10.05
C LEU A 54 -14.92 -2.83 -8.74
N PRO A 55 -15.45 -4.07 -8.76
CA PRO A 55 -15.51 -4.92 -7.59
C PRO A 55 -14.10 -5.07 -7.00
N SER A 56 -13.95 -4.69 -5.74
CA SER A 56 -12.69 -4.81 -5.03
C SER A 56 -12.43 -6.30 -4.77
N GLY A 57 -11.49 -6.91 -5.50
CA GLY A 57 -10.96 -8.25 -5.21
C GLY A 57 -10.12 -8.33 -3.93
N ARG A 58 -10.36 -7.43 -2.95
CA ARG A 58 -9.65 -7.40 -1.69
C ARG A 58 -10.12 -8.56 -0.81
N VAL A 59 -9.14 -9.21 -0.18
CA VAL A 59 -9.39 -10.23 0.84
C VAL A 59 -9.66 -9.51 2.16
N ASP A 60 -10.62 -10.03 2.93
CA ASP A 60 -10.85 -9.59 4.31
C ASP A 60 -9.56 -9.69 5.14
N ALA A 61 -9.30 -8.67 5.97
CA ALA A 61 -8.06 -8.58 6.72
C ALA A 61 -7.90 -9.73 7.72
N THR A 62 -8.99 -10.17 8.37
CA THR A 62 -8.97 -11.31 9.30
C THR A 62 -8.59 -12.59 8.57
N ARG A 63 -9.15 -12.82 7.37
CA ARG A 63 -8.78 -13.95 6.53
C ARG A 63 -7.31 -13.90 6.09
N ALA A 64 -6.81 -12.72 5.70
CA ALA A 64 -5.42 -12.56 5.31
C ALA A 64 -4.45 -12.84 6.47
N ILE A 65 -4.73 -12.30 7.67
CA ILE A 65 -3.93 -12.54 8.87
C ILE A 65 -3.87 -14.03 9.20
N ARG A 66 -5.02 -14.71 9.21
CA ARG A 66 -5.07 -16.16 9.49
C ARG A 66 -4.28 -16.97 8.46
N ALA A 67 -4.39 -16.62 7.17
CA ALA A 67 -3.63 -17.30 6.12
C ALA A 67 -2.12 -17.16 6.31
N ILE A 68 -1.63 -15.94 6.59
CA ILE A 68 -0.20 -15.69 6.85
C ILE A 68 0.27 -16.50 8.07
N LYS A 69 -0.49 -16.48 9.16
CA LYS A 69 -0.16 -17.24 10.38
C LYS A 69 -0.13 -18.74 10.14
N ASN A 70 -1.10 -19.28 9.40
CA ASN A 70 -1.16 -20.71 9.08
C ASN A 70 0.00 -21.16 8.18
N ALA A 71 0.58 -20.23 7.41
CA ALA A 71 1.80 -20.47 6.64
C ALA A 71 3.09 -20.32 7.47
N GLY A 72 2.99 -20.06 8.78
CA GLY A 72 4.14 -19.82 9.67
C GLY A 72 4.72 -18.41 9.58
N GLY A 73 4.07 -17.50 8.85
CA GLY A 73 4.50 -16.12 8.68
C GLY A 73 4.03 -15.17 9.78
N ILE A 74 4.56 -13.95 9.74
CA ILE A 74 4.20 -12.84 10.64
C ILE A 74 3.31 -11.87 9.87
N ALA A 75 2.06 -11.71 10.29
CA ALA A 75 1.17 -10.73 9.69
C ALA A 75 1.47 -9.33 10.24
N VAL A 76 1.76 -8.39 9.34
CA VAL A 76 2.13 -7.01 9.64
C VAL A 76 1.17 -6.05 8.92
N TRP A 77 0.68 -5.02 9.63
CA TRP A 77 -0.13 -3.98 9.02
C TRP A 77 0.76 -2.93 8.36
N ALA A 78 0.81 -2.96 7.02
CA ALA A 78 1.56 -2.02 6.20
C ALA A 78 0.95 -0.61 6.22
N HIS A 79 1.83 0.40 6.31
CA HIS A 79 1.58 1.84 6.28
C HIS A 79 0.19 2.21 6.88
N PRO A 80 0.01 2.00 8.20
CA PRO A 80 -1.29 1.98 8.85
C PRO A 80 -2.02 3.33 8.85
N LEU A 81 -1.31 4.45 8.72
CA LEU A 81 -1.92 5.76 8.57
C LEU A 81 -2.38 6.05 7.15
N GLY A 82 -2.12 5.17 6.18
CA GLY A 82 -2.45 5.35 4.77
C GLY A 82 -1.21 5.54 3.89
N GLY A 83 -1.31 5.09 2.65
CA GLY A 83 -0.24 5.14 1.65
C GLY A 83 -0.13 6.48 0.92
N THR A 84 0.67 6.50 -0.15
CA THR A 84 0.83 7.68 -1.02
C THR A 84 -0.52 8.07 -1.64
N GLY A 85 -0.95 9.32 -1.45
CA GLY A 85 -2.21 9.86 -2.00
C GLY A 85 -3.46 9.48 -1.20
N GLU A 86 -3.33 8.73 -0.10
CA GLU A 86 -4.43 8.43 0.80
C GLU A 86 -4.50 9.46 1.94
N LYS A 87 -5.72 9.78 2.39
CA LYS A 87 -5.92 10.62 3.56
C LYS A 87 -5.39 9.89 4.79
N ARG A 88 -4.60 10.59 5.60
CA ARG A 88 -4.12 10.06 6.88
C ARG A 88 -5.29 9.67 7.79
N LEU A 89 -5.23 8.48 8.41
CA LEU A 89 -6.20 8.09 9.43
C LEU A 89 -6.12 9.05 10.62
N THR A 90 -7.27 9.36 11.23
CA THR A 90 -7.27 9.99 12.55
C THR A 90 -6.83 8.98 13.61
N LYS A 91 -6.45 9.46 14.80
CA LYS A 91 -6.04 8.61 15.91
C LYS A 91 -7.14 7.61 16.31
N GLU A 92 -8.40 8.04 16.28
CA GLU A 92 -9.56 7.23 16.61
C GLU A 92 -9.79 6.14 15.56
N GLN A 93 -9.66 6.48 14.28
CA GLN A 93 -9.78 5.53 13.19
C GLN A 93 -8.67 4.48 13.23
N PHE A 94 -7.44 4.90 13.48
CA PHE A 94 -6.30 4.01 13.67
C PHE A 94 -6.54 3.05 14.84
N ALA A 95 -6.93 3.57 16.01
CA ALA A 95 -7.17 2.75 17.20
C ALA A 95 -8.29 1.71 16.99
N ALA A 96 -9.41 2.11 16.38
CA ALA A 96 -10.51 1.20 16.09
C ALA A 96 -10.12 0.06 15.12
N GLN A 97 -9.39 0.40 14.06
CA GLN A 97 -8.87 -0.59 13.11
C GLN A 97 -7.83 -1.50 13.75
N LEU A 98 -6.90 -0.94 14.53
CA LEU A 98 -5.89 -1.71 15.24
C LEU A 98 -6.53 -2.74 16.17
N GLN A 99 -7.56 -2.35 16.93
CA GLN A 99 -8.30 -3.25 17.81
C GLN A 99 -8.88 -4.44 17.03
N THR A 100 -9.49 -4.19 15.87
CA THR A 100 -10.06 -5.24 15.01
C THR A 100 -8.97 -6.19 14.50
N LEU A 101 -7.82 -5.66 14.07
CA LEU A 101 -6.71 -6.48 13.57
C LEU A 101 -6.03 -7.29 14.69
N LYS A 102 -5.98 -6.74 15.91
CA LYS A 102 -5.50 -7.46 17.10
C LYS A 102 -6.39 -8.64 17.44
N GLU A 103 -7.71 -8.50 17.38
CA GLU A 103 -8.64 -9.61 17.58
C GLU A 103 -8.46 -10.71 16.52
N ALA A 104 -8.06 -10.34 15.29
CA ALA A 104 -7.68 -11.28 14.25
C ALA A 104 -6.28 -11.92 14.45
N GLY A 105 -5.47 -11.36 15.35
CA GLY A 105 -4.14 -11.85 15.70
C GLY A 105 -3.00 -11.28 14.84
N ILE A 106 -3.12 -10.02 14.38
CA ILE A 106 -1.99 -9.27 13.80
C ILE A 106 -0.79 -9.30 14.76
N ALA A 107 0.42 -9.43 14.21
CA ALA A 107 1.63 -9.64 15.01
C ALA A 107 2.66 -8.51 14.88
N GLY A 108 2.45 -7.59 13.93
CA GLY A 108 3.33 -6.44 13.74
C GLY A 108 2.64 -5.25 13.08
N LEU A 109 3.34 -4.13 13.15
CA LEU A 109 2.95 -2.83 12.63
C LEU A 109 4.13 -2.24 11.85
N GLU A 110 3.86 -1.70 10.66
CA GLU A 110 4.86 -0.93 9.94
C GLU A 110 4.94 0.48 10.53
N CYS A 111 5.97 0.71 11.33
CA CYS A 111 6.20 2.01 11.97
C CYS A 111 7.06 2.92 11.11
N TYR A 112 7.92 2.35 10.27
CA TYR A 112 8.83 3.12 9.42
C TYR A 112 8.45 2.94 7.95
N TYR A 113 7.93 4.00 7.34
CA TYR A 113 7.48 4.01 5.95
C TYR A 113 7.99 5.29 5.27
N SER A 114 8.41 5.18 4.01
CA SER A 114 9.09 6.25 3.27
C SER A 114 8.31 7.57 3.15
N GLU A 115 7.00 7.58 3.37
CA GLU A 115 6.14 8.79 3.30
C GLU A 115 5.73 9.31 4.69
N TYR A 116 6.22 8.70 5.77
CA TYR A 116 5.96 9.16 7.13
C TYR A 116 7.05 10.11 7.61
N THR A 117 6.64 11.14 8.35
CA THR A 117 7.57 11.91 9.17
C THR A 117 8.13 11.03 10.29
N THR A 118 9.18 11.52 10.92
CA THR A 118 9.70 10.99 12.18
C THR A 118 8.64 11.02 13.30
N GLU A 119 7.79 12.05 13.38
CA GLU A 119 6.71 12.10 14.38
C GLU A 119 5.61 11.05 14.13
N GLU A 120 5.19 10.86 12.88
CA GLU A 120 4.26 9.80 12.50
C GLU A 120 4.84 8.42 12.85
N SER A 121 6.13 8.22 12.56
CA SER A 121 6.84 6.97 12.84
C SER A 121 6.96 6.71 14.35
N GLU A 122 7.28 7.74 15.14
CA GLU A 122 7.39 7.67 16.59
C GLU A 122 6.03 7.33 17.23
N MET A 123 4.94 7.95 16.78
CA MET A 123 3.60 7.63 17.25
C MET A 123 3.23 6.17 17.00
N LEU A 124 3.52 5.65 15.81
CA LEU A 124 3.28 4.24 15.48
C LEU A 124 4.20 3.30 16.26
N TRP A 125 5.45 3.69 16.48
CA TRP A 125 6.39 2.93 17.30
C TRP A 125 5.90 2.80 18.74
N GLN A 126 5.45 3.90 19.35
CA GLN A 126 4.87 3.91 20.69
C GLN A 126 3.63 3.01 20.75
N ALA A 127 2.72 3.14 19.78
CA ALA A 127 1.54 2.28 19.68
C ALA A 127 1.91 0.79 19.54
N ALA A 128 2.95 0.46 18.77
CA ALA A 128 3.41 -0.92 18.64
C ALA A 128 3.94 -1.45 19.98
N MET A 129 4.74 -0.67 20.70
CA MET A 129 5.28 -1.05 22.01
C MET A 129 4.19 -1.23 23.06
N GLU A 130 3.25 -0.30 23.17
CA GLU A 130 2.12 -0.37 24.10
C GLU A 130 1.26 -1.62 23.87
N GLN A 131 1.12 -2.05 22.62
CA GLN A 131 0.26 -3.16 22.24
C GLN A 131 1.01 -4.49 22.08
N GLY A 132 2.33 -4.52 22.34
CA GLY A 132 3.17 -5.71 22.21
C GLY A 132 3.34 -6.20 20.76
N LEU A 133 3.23 -5.30 19.78
CA LEU A 133 3.37 -5.60 18.36
C LEU A 133 4.84 -5.47 17.92
N ARG A 134 5.22 -6.28 16.94
CA ARG A 134 6.53 -6.16 16.29
C ARG A 134 6.57 -4.94 15.39
N ILE A 135 7.76 -4.39 15.22
CA ILE A 135 8.03 -3.22 14.41
C ILE A 135 8.65 -3.69 13.11
N SER A 136 8.07 -3.24 11.99
CA SER A 136 8.66 -3.38 10.66
C SER A 136 8.90 -2.02 10.02
N GLY A 137 9.60 -2.05 8.88
CA GLY A 137 9.74 -0.90 8.01
C GLY A 137 9.87 -1.32 6.55
N GLY A 138 9.39 -0.46 5.66
CA GLY A 138 9.39 -0.71 4.22
C GLY A 138 9.42 0.58 3.43
N SER A 139 10.16 0.58 2.32
CA SER A 139 10.24 1.75 1.44
C SER A 139 9.11 1.82 0.41
N ASP A 140 8.32 0.75 0.30
CA ASP A 140 7.30 0.57 -0.75
C ASP A 140 7.82 0.99 -2.14
N TYR A 141 9.06 0.59 -2.44
CA TYR A 141 9.77 1.03 -3.63
C TYR A 141 9.21 0.34 -4.88
N HIS A 142 8.79 1.14 -5.86
CA HIS A 142 8.17 0.69 -7.10
C HIS A 142 8.98 1.08 -8.34
N GLY A 143 10.29 1.19 -8.21
CA GLY A 143 11.17 1.50 -9.35
C GLY A 143 10.95 2.92 -9.87
N ARG A 144 10.93 3.05 -11.20
CA ARG A 144 10.70 4.32 -11.92
C ARG A 144 9.35 4.99 -11.64
N ASN A 145 8.43 4.29 -10.97
CA ASN A 145 7.09 4.81 -10.66
C ASN A 145 7.08 5.74 -9.45
N LYS A 146 8.05 5.64 -8.54
CA LYS A 146 8.23 6.54 -7.39
C LYS A 146 9.67 7.07 -7.41
N LYS A 147 9.93 8.03 -8.32
CA LYS A 147 11.29 8.51 -8.63
C LYS A 147 12.01 9.17 -7.45
N HIS A 148 11.26 9.69 -6.48
CA HIS A 148 11.79 10.29 -5.26
C HIS A 148 12.12 9.27 -4.17
N LEU A 149 11.69 8.01 -4.33
CA LEU A 149 11.97 6.97 -3.34
C LEU A 149 13.14 6.11 -3.77
N HIS A 150 13.97 5.75 -2.79
CA HIS A 150 15.03 4.78 -2.95
C HIS A 150 14.69 3.50 -2.18
N LEU A 151 15.18 2.36 -2.67
CA LEU A 151 15.06 1.11 -1.93
C LEU A 151 15.75 1.27 -0.57
N GLY A 152 15.04 0.92 0.50
CA GLY A 152 15.55 1.06 1.87
C GLY A 152 15.32 2.43 2.52
N MET A 153 14.65 3.36 1.85
CA MET A 153 14.19 4.61 2.47
C MET A 153 13.02 4.34 3.43
N LEU A 154 13.17 4.67 4.72
CA LEU A 154 12.23 4.25 5.78
C LEU A 154 11.47 5.39 6.45
N ASN A 155 11.67 6.63 6.01
CA ASN A 155 10.93 7.83 6.40
C ASN A 155 11.22 8.93 5.37
N LYS A 156 10.44 10.01 5.38
CA LYS A 156 10.62 11.13 4.45
C LYS A 156 11.58 12.22 4.93
N ASP A 157 12.02 12.14 6.18
CA ASP A 157 12.90 13.13 6.83
C ASP A 157 14.38 12.69 6.81
N ASP A 158 14.71 11.66 6.00
CA ASP A 158 16.05 11.09 5.85
C ASP A 158 16.72 10.62 7.17
N ALA A 159 15.92 10.35 8.20
CA ALA A 159 16.41 9.83 9.46
C ALA A 159 16.96 8.40 9.29
N ILE A 160 18.10 8.11 9.90
CA ILE A 160 18.68 6.76 9.88
C ILE A 160 17.87 5.84 10.79
N ILE A 161 17.28 4.80 10.20
CA ILE A 161 16.62 3.71 10.94
C ILE A 161 17.52 2.49 10.87
N THR A 162 18.01 2.08 12.03
CA THR A 162 18.90 0.94 12.19
C THR A 162 18.12 -0.35 12.41
N GLU A 163 18.75 -1.48 12.11
CA GLU A 163 18.13 -2.82 12.16
C GLU A 163 17.56 -3.17 13.55
N ASP A 164 18.20 -2.71 14.63
CA ASP A 164 17.76 -2.96 16.01
C ASP A 164 16.37 -2.39 16.32
N LYS A 165 15.93 -1.37 15.57
CA LYS A 165 14.59 -0.80 15.66
C LYS A 165 13.53 -1.66 14.97
N LEU A 166 13.93 -2.59 14.09
CA LEU A 166 13.04 -3.46 13.33
C LEU A 166 12.90 -4.82 14.01
N SER A 167 12.09 -4.89 15.06
CA SER A 167 11.97 -6.11 15.88
C SER A 167 11.43 -7.34 15.14
N VAL A 168 10.83 -7.17 13.95
CA VAL A 168 10.45 -8.29 13.08
C VAL A 168 11.66 -9.12 12.60
N LEU A 169 12.86 -8.52 12.53
CA LEU A 169 14.08 -9.18 12.05
C LEU A 169 14.71 -10.11 13.08
N LYS A 170 14.38 -9.97 14.38
CA LYS A 170 14.93 -10.82 15.46
C LYS A 170 14.42 -12.28 15.45
N LEU A 171 13.66 -12.66 14.42
CA LEU A 171 13.09 -13.99 14.23
C LEU A 171 13.62 -14.68 12.96
N LEU A 172 14.52 -14.02 12.23
CA LEU A 172 15.30 -14.58 11.13
C LEU A 172 16.59 -15.20 11.69
#